data_AF-E4Y2H4-F1
#
_entry.id   AF-E4Y2H4-F1
#
_cell.length_a   1.000
_cell.length_b   1.000
_cell.length_c   1.000
_cell.angle_alpha   90.00
_cell.angle_beta   90.00
_cell.angle_gamma   90.00
#
_symmetry.space_group_name_H-M   'P 1'
#
loop_
_entity.id
_entity.type
_entity.pdbx_description
1 polymer ?
#
loop_
_entity_poly.entity_id
_entity_poly.type
_entity_poly.pdbx_seq_one_letter_code
_entity_poly.pdbx_strand_id
1 'polypeptide(L)'
;RRLLDADPSHIKKRKRFLRLAGLRFQIIQNEFRSTISSVWKINLLLLIGGRDWGNDGAFQSGILQLKDENWNQIGELLQADFAGSAIYIGRSIYYFGNVSNAIQRLDFTETEELQNVEEIGNQPGNYYYPVLFETVSNYCI
;
A
#
# COMPACT_ATOMS: atom_id res chain seq x y z
N ARG A 1 9.45 -1.36 -32.38
CA ARG A 1 9.09 -1.05 -30.97
C ARG A 1 8.00 -2.05 -30.57
N ARG A 2 8.35 -3.16 -29.91
CA ARG A 2 7.36 -4.07 -29.31
C ARG A 2 7.39 -3.80 -27.81
N LEU A 3 6.28 -3.33 -27.27
CA LEU A 3 5.99 -3.40 -25.84
C LEU A 3 5.90 -4.90 -25.53
N LEU A 4 6.72 -5.39 -24.61
CA LEU A 4 6.57 -6.72 -24.05
C LEU A 4 5.95 -6.53 -22.68
N ASP A 5 4.68 -6.89 -22.59
CA ASP A 5 3.91 -6.91 -21.36
C ASP A 5 4.60 -7.82 -20.34
N ALA A 6 4.79 -7.30 -19.12
CA ALA A 6 5.31 -8.10 -18.02
C ALA A 6 4.30 -9.18 -17.64
N ASP A 7 4.73 -10.45 -17.66
CA ASP A 7 3.90 -11.60 -17.27
C ASP A 7 3.51 -11.52 -15.77
N PRO A 8 2.21 -11.44 -15.42
CA PRO A 8 1.74 -11.39 -14.03
C PRO A 8 2.04 -12.63 -13.18
N SER A 9 2.48 -13.74 -13.81
CA SER A 9 2.63 -15.05 -13.16
C SER A 9 3.77 -15.16 -12.12
N HIS A 10 4.62 -14.13 -11.96
CA HIS A 10 5.83 -14.20 -11.13
C HIS A 10 5.93 -13.18 -9.98
N ILE A 11 4.81 -12.62 -9.53
CA ILE A 11 4.78 -11.71 -8.36
C ILE A 11 4.60 -12.49 -7.06
N LYS A 12 5.63 -12.54 -6.20
CA LYS A 12 5.53 -13.14 -4.86
C LYS A 12 5.30 -12.04 -3.81
N LYS A 13 4.06 -11.94 -3.31
CA LYS A 13 3.68 -11.02 -2.22
C LYS A 13 4.07 -11.63 -0.87
N ARG A 14 4.88 -10.94 -0.06
CA ARG A 14 5.17 -11.33 1.33
C ARG A 14 4.61 -10.28 2.28
N LYS A 15 3.76 -10.71 3.22
CA LYS A 15 3.34 -9.91 4.37
C LYS A 15 4.34 -10.15 5.51
N ARG A 16 4.90 -9.08 6.06
CA ARG A 16 5.73 -9.13 7.28
C ARG A 16 5.24 -8.09 8.26
N PHE A 17 5.16 -8.46 9.53
CA PHE A 17 4.93 -7.51 10.62
C PHE A 17 6.28 -7.14 11.20
N LEU A 18 6.57 -5.84 11.30
CA LEU A 18 7.72 -5.32 12.06
C LEU A 18 7.21 -4.54 13.27
N ARG A 19 8.00 -4.57 14.35
CA ARG A 19 7.86 -3.65 15.49
C ARG A 19 9.06 -2.73 15.50
N LEU A 20 8.81 -1.43 15.42
CA LEU A 20 9.80 -0.38 15.71
C LEU A 20 9.18 0.52 16.78
N ALA A 21 9.92 0.80 17.85
CA ALA A 21 9.53 1.75 18.91
C ALA A 21 8.08 1.57 19.47
N GLY A 22 7.62 0.32 19.67
CA GLY A 22 6.29 0.03 20.23
C GLY A 22 5.12 0.12 19.23
N LEU A 23 5.38 0.51 17.99
CA LEU A 23 4.40 0.58 16.91
C LEU A 23 4.25 -0.80 16.24
N ARG A 24 3.02 -1.26 16.01
CA ARG A 24 2.72 -2.47 15.21
C ARG A 24 2.37 -2.05 13.79
N PHE A 25 3.11 -2.55 12.81
CA PHE A 25 2.94 -2.17 11.42
C PHE A 25 2.66 -3.36 10.52
N GLN A 26 1.81 -3.16 9.52
CA GLN A 26 1.65 -4.06 8.40
C GLN A 26 2.52 -3.57 7.25
N ILE A 27 3.44 -4.42 6.77
CA ILE A 27 4.30 -4.12 5.63
C ILE A 27 3.93 -5.02 4.46
N ILE A 28 3.72 -4.41 3.30
CA ILE A 28 3.55 -5.12 2.02
C ILE A 28 4.91 -5.10 1.31
N GLN A 29 5.49 -6.27 1.07
CA GLN A 29 6.68 -6.45 0.22
C GLN A 29 6.26 -7.14 -1.08
N ASN A 30 6.49 -6.46 -2.20
CA ASN A 30 6.43 -7.08 -3.53
C ASN A 30 7.86 -7.44 -3.98
N GLU A 31 8.13 -8.73 -4.21
CA GLU A 31 9.38 -9.16 -4.85
C GLU A 31 9.14 -9.38 -6.35
N PHE A 32 9.85 -8.63 -7.20
CA PHE A 32 9.88 -8.83 -8.65
C PHE A 32 11.11 -9.66 -9.03
N ARG A 33 10.93 -10.81 -9.70
CA ARG A 33 12.04 -11.60 -10.27
C ARG A 33 11.96 -11.55 -11.79
N SER A 34 12.89 -10.83 -12.41
CA SER A 34 13.09 -10.86 -13.87
C SER A 34 14.16 -11.90 -14.23
N THR A 35 13.83 -12.82 -15.13
CA THR A 35 14.75 -13.76 -15.77
C THR A 35 15.39 -13.11 -16.99
N ILE A 36 16.32 -12.17 -16.79
CA ILE A 36 17.43 -11.81 -17.71
C ILE A 36 18.40 -10.94 -16.89
N SER A 37 19.70 -11.21 -17.03
CA SER A 37 20.82 -10.60 -16.30
C SER A 37 20.79 -9.05 -16.29
N SER A 38 20.15 -8.48 -15.27
CA SER A 38 20.44 -7.21 -14.59
C SER A 38 19.35 -7.03 -13.51
N VAL A 39 19.66 -7.45 -12.28
CA VAL A 39 18.72 -7.42 -11.16
C VAL A 39 18.57 -5.98 -10.67
N TRP A 40 17.67 -5.22 -11.28
CA TRP A 40 17.12 -4.03 -10.66
C TRP A 40 16.08 -4.48 -9.63
N LYS A 41 16.49 -4.58 -8.37
CA LYS A 41 15.60 -4.89 -7.25
C LYS A 41 15.01 -3.57 -6.74
N ILE A 42 13.81 -3.23 -7.16
CA ILE A 42 13.08 -2.09 -6.57
C ILE A 42 12.27 -2.64 -5.40
N ASN A 43 12.80 -2.47 -4.18
CA ASN A 43 12.04 -2.77 -2.97
C ASN A 43 11.15 -1.56 -2.66
N LEU A 44 9.85 -1.65 -2.93
CA LEU A 44 8.89 -0.62 -2.56
C LEU A 44 8.26 -1.02 -1.22
N LEU A 45 8.71 -0.36 -0.17
CA LEU A 45 8.14 -0.48 1.16
C LEU A 45 7.39 0.81 1.46
N LEU A 46 6.10 0.67 1.76
CA LEU A 46 5.23 1.79 2.10
C LEU A 46 4.71 1.65 3.53
N LEU A 47 4.66 2.77 4.22
CA LEU A 47 4.04 2.97 5.52
C LEU A 47 2.90 3.97 5.33
N ILE A 48 1.68 3.59 5.69
CA ILE A 48 0.47 4.37 5.43
C ILE A 48 -0.25 4.58 6.75
N GLY A 49 -0.34 5.84 7.17
CA GLY A 49 -0.98 6.25 8.41
C GLY A 49 -0.34 5.63 9.67
N GLY A 50 -1.16 5.39 10.69
CA GLY A 50 -0.72 4.81 11.96
C GLY A 50 -1.16 5.63 13.17
N ARG A 51 -0.70 5.22 14.35
CA ARG A 51 -1.00 5.87 15.62
C ARG A 51 0.29 6.18 16.35
N ASP A 52 0.56 7.45 16.62
CA ASP A 52 1.76 7.89 17.33
C ASP A 52 1.50 8.01 18.83
N TRP A 53 2.00 7.04 19.59
CA TRP A 53 1.89 7.03 21.06
C TRP A 53 2.81 8.05 21.75
N GLY A 54 3.81 8.58 21.06
CA GLY A 54 4.65 9.67 21.57
C GLY A 54 3.97 11.04 21.53
N ASN A 55 2.89 11.16 20.77
CA ASN A 55 2.10 12.38 20.59
C ASN A 55 0.63 12.13 20.97
N ASP A 56 0.39 11.74 22.22
CA ASP A 56 -0.94 11.48 22.81
C ASP A 56 -1.82 10.47 22.03
N GLY A 57 -1.19 9.58 21.26
CA GLY A 57 -1.92 8.60 20.45
C GLY A 57 -2.58 9.21 19.22
N ALA A 58 -2.07 10.33 18.69
CA ALA A 58 -2.56 11.00 17.50
C ALA A 58 -2.51 10.09 16.26
N PHE A 59 -3.56 10.13 15.44
CA PHE A 59 -3.61 9.40 14.18
C PHE A 59 -2.77 10.12 13.13
N GLN A 60 -2.12 9.32 12.29
CA GLN A 60 -1.22 9.81 11.26
C GLN A 60 -1.90 9.70 9.89
N SER A 61 -1.72 10.71 9.05
CA SER A 61 -2.08 10.68 7.62
C SER A 61 -0.87 10.36 6.74
N GLY A 62 0.36 10.48 7.26
CA GLY A 62 1.58 10.36 6.45
C GLY A 62 1.67 9.06 5.65
N ILE A 63 2.08 9.19 4.39
CA ILE A 63 2.47 8.10 3.51
C ILE A 63 3.99 8.18 3.33
N LEU A 64 4.71 7.19 3.85
CA LEU A 64 6.16 7.13 3.77
C LEU A 64 6.60 5.96 2.88
N GLN A 65 7.63 6.21 2.07
CA GLN A 65 8.27 5.24 1.21
C GLN A 65 9.72 5.03 1.64
N LEU A 66 10.17 3.78 1.74
CA LEU A 66 11.59 3.49 1.90
C LEU A 66 12.27 3.59 0.54
N LYS A 67 13.21 4.53 0.41
CA LYS A 67 14.05 4.72 -0.77
C LYS A 67 15.49 4.93 -0.31
N ASP A 68 16.44 4.21 -0.89
CA ASP A 68 17.86 4.31 -0.57
C ASP A 68 18.13 4.26 0.94
N GLU A 69 17.53 3.27 1.62
CA GLU A 69 17.60 3.04 3.07
C GLU A 69 16.98 4.14 3.96
N ASN A 70 16.36 5.15 3.37
CA ASN A 70 15.74 6.27 4.07
C ASN A 70 14.22 6.26 3.91
N TRP A 71 13.50 6.51 5.01
CA TRP A 71 12.06 6.73 4.96
C TRP A 71 11.78 8.17 4.58
N ASN A 72 11.11 8.37 3.45
CA ASN A 72 10.74 9.68 2.95
C ASN A 72 9.22 9.77 2.92
N GLN A 73 8.66 10.87 3.42
CA GLN A 73 7.24 11.15 3.24
C GLN A 73 7.00 11.54 1.78
N ILE A 74 6.12 10.80 1.12
CA ILE A 74 5.77 11.02 -0.30
C ILE A 74 4.38 11.64 -0.47
N GLY A 75 3.59 11.66 0.59
CA GLY A 75 2.25 12.24 0.58
C GLY A 75 1.51 12.00 1.89
N GLU A 76 0.20 12.22 1.86
CA GLU A 76 -0.70 12.06 3.00
C GLU A 76 -2.02 11.44 2.55
N LEU A 77 -2.63 10.65 3.43
CA LEU A 77 -4.03 10.29 3.36
C LEU A 77 -4.89 11.55 3.52
N LEU A 78 -6.05 11.57 2.88
CA LEU A 78 -7.03 12.64 3.01
C LEU A 78 -7.58 12.74 4.44
N GLN A 79 -7.58 11.63 5.17
CA GLN A 79 -7.97 11.55 6.57
C GLN A 79 -6.96 10.68 7.33
N ALA A 80 -6.50 11.16 8.48
CA ALA A 80 -5.60 10.42 9.35
C ALA A 80 -6.28 9.17 9.91
N ASP A 81 -5.60 8.02 9.85
CA ASP A 81 -6.21 6.75 10.24
C ASP A 81 -5.16 5.73 10.72
N PHE A 82 -5.64 4.71 11.44
CA PHE A 82 -4.83 3.59 11.90
C PHE A 82 -5.65 2.29 11.87
N ALA A 83 -4.93 1.17 11.76
CA ALA A 83 -5.53 -0.17 11.73
C ALA A 83 -6.48 -0.47 10.55
N GLY A 84 -6.33 0.28 9.46
CA GLY A 84 -6.91 -0.07 8.16
C GLY A 84 -6.24 -1.26 7.49
N SER A 85 -6.73 -1.63 6.30
CA SER A 85 -6.08 -2.62 5.43
C SER A 85 -5.83 -2.03 4.05
N ALA A 86 -4.74 -2.45 3.43
CA ALA A 86 -4.34 -1.98 2.12
C ALA A 86 -4.13 -3.16 1.15
N ILE A 87 -4.48 -2.97 -0.11
CA ILE A 87 -4.22 -3.91 -1.19
C ILE A 87 -3.70 -3.19 -2.43
N TYR A 88 -2.62 -3.71 -3.02
CA TYR A 88 -2.04 -3.19 -4.27
C TYR A 88 -2.58 -3.98 -5.47
N ILE A 89 -3.28 -3.28 -6.36
CA ILE A 89 -3.94 -3.81 -7.57
C ILE A 89 -3.73 -2.81 -8.70
N GLY A 90 -3.26 -3.28 -9.86
CA GLY A 90 -3.22 -2.45 -11.08
C GLY A 90 -2.44 -1.14 -10.95
N ARG A 91 -1.36 -1.11 -10.13
CA ARG A 91 -0.55 0.09 -9.83
C ARG A 91 -1.23 1.14 -8.92
N SER A 92 -2.33 0.76 -8.30
CA SER A 92 -2.96 1.57 -7.25
C SER A 92 -2.98 0.81 -5.93
N ILE A 93 -2.89 1.54 -4.82
CA ILE A 93 -3.16 1.00 -3.49
C ILE A 93 -4.56 1.43 -3.08
N TYR A 94 -5.38 0.45 -2.74
CA TYR A 94 -6.69 0.68 -2.14
C TYR A 94 -6.53 0.53 -0.63
N TYR A 95 -6.69 1.63 0.08
CA TYR A 95 -6.62 1.71 1.54
C TYR A 95 -8.03 1.82 2.12
N PHE A 96 -8.35 0.93 3.05
CA PHE A 96 -9.63 0.87 3.76
C PHE A 96 -9.39 1.31 5.19
N GLY A 97 -9.82 2.54 5.50
CA GLY A 97 -9.62 3.19 6.78
C GLY A 97 -10.58 2.69 7.87
N ASN A 98 -10.04 2.27 9.02
CA ASN A 98 -10.84 1.71 10.11
C ASN A 98 -11.59 2.79 10.90
N VAL A 99 -10.95 3.93 11.19
CA VAL A 99 -11.59 5.02 11.96
C VAL A 99 -12.23 6.05 11.04
N SER A 100 -11.58 6.38 9.93
CA SER A 100 -12.13 7.34 8.96
C SER A 100 -13.33 6.79 8.20
N ASN A 101 -13.48 5.47 8.13
CA ASN A 101 -14.36 4.74 7.19
C ASN A 101 -14.07 5.02 5.72
N ALA A 102 -13.12 5.89 5.38
CA ALA A 102 -12.82 6.24 4.02
C ALA A 102 -12.13 5.08 3.29
N ILE A 103 -12.55 4.84 2.05
CA ILE A 103 -11.86 3.99 1.09
C ILE A 103 -11.10 4.93 0.17
N GLN A 104 -9.78 4.92 0.28
CA GLN A 104 -8.89 5.80 -0.46
C GLN A 104 -8.09 5.02 -1.50
N ARG A 105 -8.01 5.52 -2.73
CA ARG A 105 -7.15 5.00 -3.79
C ARG A 105 -5.92 5.90 -3.92
N LEU A 106 -4.74 5.30 -3.79
CA LEU A 106 -3.45 5.94 -4.03
C LEU A 106 -2.97 5.47 -5.39
N ASP A 107 -2.83 6.40 -6.33
CA ASP A 107 -2.40 6.12 -7.69
C ASP A 107 -0.91 6.43 -7.85
N PHE A 108 -0.18 5.52 -8.50
CA PHE A 108 1.25 5.63 -8.73
C PHE A 108 1.58 5.73 -10.22
N THR A 109 2.64 6.48 -10.54
CA THR A 109 3.20 6.56 -11.89
C THR A 109 3.92 5.28 -12.28
N GLU A 110 4.33 5.14 -13.55
CA GLU A 110 5.21 4.06 -14.01
C GLU A 110 6.54 3.97 -13.26
N THR A 111 7.01 5.08 -12.71
CA THR A 111 8.24 5.18 -11.89
C THR A 111 7.98 4.92 -10.41
N GLU A 112 6.77 4.47 -10.03
CA GLU A 112 6.37 4.15 -8.65
C GLU A 112 6.44 5.37 -7.72
N GLU A 113 6.14 6.53 -8.27
CA GLU A 113 5.98 7.79 -7.55
C GLU A 113 4.50 8.05 -7.31
N LEU A 114 4.14 8.50 -6.10
CA LEU A 114 2.75 8.80 -5.75
C LEU A 114 2.25 9.98 -6.59
N GLN A 115 1.19 9.75 -7.36
CA GLN A 115 0.59 10.74 -8.24
C GLN A 115 -0.64 11.40 -7.61
N ASN A 116 -1.51 10.61 -7.01
CA ASN A 116 -2.78 11.10 -6.47
C ASN A 116 -3.26 10.24 -5.29
N VAL A 117 -4.04 10.87 -4.41
CA VAL A 117 -4.81 10.20 -3.36
C VAL A 117 -6.24 10.68 -3.46
N GLU A 118 -7.17 9.76 -3.71
CA GLU A 118 -8.59 10.06 -3.86
C GLU A 118 -9.45 9.20 -2.92
N GLU A 119 -10.52 9.78 -2.37
CA GLU A 119 -11.56 9.00 -1.69
C GLU A 119 -12.54 8.47 -2.74
N ILE A 120 -12.68 7.15 -2.82
CA ILE A 120 -13.55 6.48 -3.81
C ILE A 120 -14.82 5.91 -3.20
N GLY A 121 -14.98 6.02 -1.88
CA GLY A 121 -16.14 5.53 -1.18
C GLY A 121 -15.92 5.48 0.33
N ASN A 122 -16.94 4.99 1.03
CA ASN A 122 -16.92 4.81 2.48
C ASN A 122 -17.36 3.40 2.86
N GLN A 123 -16.72 2.85 3.88
CA GLN A 123 -17.12 1.59 4.50
C GLN A 123 -18.43 1.79 5.27
N PRO A 124 -19.31 0.77 5.32
CA PRO A 124 -20.57 0.85 6.07
C PRO A 124 -20.38 0.87 7.60
N GLY A 125 -19.15 0.68 8.08
CA GLY A 125 -18.81 0.80 9.49
C GLY A 125 -17.32 0.62 9.75
N ASN A 126 -16.95 0.71 11.02
CA ASN A 126 -15.56 0.66 11.47
C ASN A 126 -15.07 -0.78 11.50
N TYR A 127 -14.36 -1.21 10.45
CA TYR A 127 -13.78 -2.55 10.37
C TYR A 127 -12.29 -2.51 10.74
N TYR A 128 -11.94 -3.27 11.79
CA TYR A 128 -10.55 -3.44 12.21
C TYR A 128 -9.86 -4.50 11.35
N TYR A 129 -8.85 -4.09 10.58
CA TYR A 129 -8.13 -4.94 9.62
C TYR A 129 -9.05 -5.77 8.70
N PRO A 130 -9.90 -5.13 7.87
CA PRO A 130 -10.80 -5.86 6.99
C PRO A 130 -10.02 -6.76 6.02
N VAL A 131 -10.51 -7.98 5.81
CA VAL A 131 -9.87 -8.92 4.87
C VAL A 131 -10.17 -8.48 3.44
N LEU A 132 -9.12 -8.10 2.72
CA LEU A 132 -9.20 -7.72 1.32
C LEU A 132 -8.76 -8.88 0.43
N PHE A 133 -9.58 -9.22 -0.57
CA PHE A 133 -9.28 -10.25 -1.55
C PHE A 133 -9.65 -9.75 -2.95
N GLU A 134 -8.73 -9.91 -3.89
CA GLU A 134 -8.97 -9.62 -5.30
C GLU A 134 -9.78 -10.77 -5.90
N THR A 135 -11.00 -10.48 -6.36
CA THR A 135 -11.79 -11.44 -7.11
C THR A 135 -11.68 -11.12 -8.60
N VAL A 136 -11.34 -12.12 -9.41
CA VAL A 136 -11.48 -12.01 -10.85
C VAL A 136 -12.93 -12.34 -11.19
N SER A 137 -13.66 -11.40 -11.78
CA SER A 137 -14.96 -11.70 -12.36
C SER A 137 -14.72 -12.55 -13.60
N ASN A 138 -14.97 -13.86 -13.50
CA ASN A 138 -14.92 -14.75 -14.65
C ASN A 138 -16.24 -14.57 -15.43
N TYR A 139 -16.38 -13.47 -16.18
CA TYR A 139 -17.57 -13.18 -16.99
C TYR A 139 -17.61 -13.97 -18.31
N CYS A 140 -17.06 -15.18 -18.31
CA CYS A 140 -17.26 -16.18 -19.35
C CYS A 140 -18.15 -17.30 -18.78
N ILE A 141 -19.47 -17.10 -18.85
CA ILE A 141 -20.49 -18.18 -18.79
C ILE A 141 -21.13 -18.24 -20.16
#